data_AF-A0A965Q3E2-F1
#
_entry.id   AF-A0A965Q3E2-F1
#
_cell.length_a   1.000
_cell.length_b   1.000
_cell.length_c   1.000
_cell.angle_alpha   90.00
_cell.angle_beta   90.00
_cell.angle_gamma   90.00
#
_symmetry.space_group_name_H-M   'P 1'
#
loop_
_entity.id
_entity.type
_entity.pdbx_description
1 polymer ?
#
loop_
_entity_poly.entity_id
_entity_poly.type
_entity_poly.pdbx_seq_one_letter_code
_entity_poly.pdbx_strand_id
1 'polypeptide(L)'
;MSHSEQELRKKIVGLVKEYHDVAFAPRPFAPGVSPIPVSGKVFDHLEIEYLIDSSLDFWLTTGRFAEEFEKKFADFFNLRFARLVNSGSSANLLALAALTSP
;
A
#
# COMPACT_ATOMS: atom_id res chain seq x y z
N MET A 1 2.94 -12.89 31.83
CA MET A 1 2.18 -11.65 31.67
C MET A 1 1.34 -11.80 30.40
N SER A 2 0.04 -11.53 30.45
CA SER A 2 -0.81 -11.51 29.24
C SER A 2 -0.54 -10.21 28.50
N HIS A 3 -0.26 -10.29 27.21
CA HIS A 3 -0.11 -9.11 26.35
C HIS A 3 -1.50 -8.69 25.87
N SER A 4 -1.76 -7.39 25.81
CA SER A 4 -2.93 -6.85 25.13
C SER A 4 -2.80 -6.98 23.61
N GLU A 5 -3.93 -6.95 22.91
CA GLU A 5 -3.98 -6.95 21.44
C GLU A 5 -3.12 -5.82 20.83
N GLN A 6 -3.21 -4.61 21.40
CA GLN A 6 -2.45 -3.44 20.92
C GLN A 6 -0.94 -3.61 21.11
N GLU A 7 -0.51 -4.23 22.21
CA GLU A 7 0.91 -4.54 22.43
C GLU A 7 1.43 -5.58 21.43
N LEU A 8 0.64 -6.62 21.15
CA LEU A 8 1.00 -7.62 20.15
C LEU A 8 1.07 -7.01 18.74
N ARG A 9 0.09 -6.18 18.37
CA ARG A 9 0.08 -5.47 17.07
C ARG A 9 1.32 -4.59 16.90
N LYS A 10 1.68 -3.79 17.92
CA LYS A 10 2.91 -2.97 17.90
C LYS A 10 4.18 -3.82 17.75
N LYS A 11 4.26 -4.97 18.44
CA LYS A 11 5.40 -5.89 18.32
C LYS A 11 5.52 -6.46 16.91
N ILE A 12 4.41 -6.92 16.33
CA ILE A 12 4.38 -7.47 14.98
C ILE A 12 4.86 -6.41 13.97
N VAL A 13 4.32 -5.19 14.03
CA VAL A 13 4.72 -4.08 13.15
C VAL A 13 6.19 -3.72 13.35
N GLY A 14 6.70 -3.70 14.59
CA GLY A 14 8.12 -3.50 14.86
C GLY A 14 9.02 -4.55 14.20
N LEU A 15 8.64 -5.83 14.28
CA LEU A 15 9.37 -6.93 13.64
C LEU A 15 9.33 -6.86 12.11
N VAL A 16 8.27 -6.30 11.53
CA VAL A 16 8.17 -6.09 10.07
C VAL A 16 9.24 -5.12 9.59
N LYS A 17 9.53 -4.07 10.35
CA LYS A 17 10.61 -3.14 10.03
C LYS A 17 11.97 -3.83 10.03
N GLU A 18 12.27 -4.58 11.09
CA GLU A 18 13.53 -5.35 11.18
C GLU A 18 13.64 -6.36 10.03
N TYR A 19 12.53 -7.01 9.66
CA TYR A 19 12.48 -7.90 8.51
C TYR A 19 12.77 -7.17 7.20
N HIS A 20 12.17 -5.98 7.00
CA HIS A 20 12.38 -5.19 5.79
C HIS A 20 13.86 -4.85 5.59
N ASP A 21 14.52 -4.37 6.64
CA ASP A 21 15.91 -3.91 6.60
C ASP A 21 16.88 -5.04 6.20
N VAL A 22 16.55 -6.29 6.54
CA VAL A 22 17.35 -7.47 6.17
C VAL A 22 16.95 -8.02 4.80
N ALA A 23 15.65 -8.21 4.54
CA ALA A 23 15.16 -8.90 3.35
C ALA A 23 15.24 -8.05 2.08
N PHE A 24 15.14 -6.72 2.22
CA PHE A 24 15.10 -5.75 1.12
C PHE A 24 16.28 -4.76 1.14
N ALA A 25 17.37 -5.12 1.82
CA ALA A 25 18.59 -4.32 1.85
C ALA A 25 19.05 -3.94 0.42
N PRO A 26 19.44 -2.67 0.19
CA PRO A 26 19.86 -2.21 -1.12
C PRO A 26 21.11 -2.99 -1.59
N ARG A 27 21.07 -3.43 -2.84
CA ARG A 27 22.22 -4.09 -3.47
C ARG A 27 23.06 -3.04 -4.21
N PRO A 28 24.39 -2.98 -3.99
CA PRO A 28 25.26 -2.08 -4.73
C PRO A 28 25.16 -2.32 -6.25
N PHE A 29 25.20 -1.24 -7.01
CA PHE A 29 25.27 -1.30 -8.46
C PHE A 29 26.65 -1.78 -8.93
N ALA A 30 26.67 -2.77 -9.82
CA ALA A 30 27.86 -3.30 -10.46
C ALA A 30 27.77 -3.09 -11.99
N PRO A 31 28.60 -2.23 -12.60
CA PRO A 31 28.60 -1.99 -14.04
C PRO A 31 28.75 -3.30 -14.84
N GLY A 32 27.93 -3.47 -15.88
CA GLY A 32 27.95 -4.67 -16.73
C GLY A 32 27.34 -5.92 -16.09
N VAL A 33 26.89 -5.87 -14.84
CA VAL A 33 26.31 -7.02 -14.10
C VAL A 33 24.91 -6.70 -13.59
N SER A 34 24.74 -5.56 -12.90
CA SER A 34 23.44 -5.19 -12.35
C SER A 34 22.42 -4.88 -13.45
N PRO A 35 21.21 -5.46 -13.37
CA PRO A 35 20.15 -5.14 -14.33
C PRO A 35 19.70 -3.69 -14.16
N ILE A 36 19.37 -3.04 -15.27
CA ILE A 36 18.79 -1.69 -15.31
C ILE A 36 17.39 -1.81 -15.89
N PRO A 37 16.39 -2.18 -15.07
CA PRO A 37 15.02 -2.31 -15.55
C PRO A 37 14.44 -0.92 -15.86
N VAL A 38 13.57 -0.85 -16.87
CA VAL A 38 12.90 0.41 -17.27
C VAL A 38 11.80 0.84 -16.29
N SER A 39 11.40 -0.05 -15.38
CA SER A 39 10.42 0.20 -14.34
C SER A 39 10.65 -0.72 -13.14
N GLY A 40 10.11 -0.36 -11.98
CA GLY A 40 10.20 -1.15 -10.76
C GLY A 40 9.45 -0.50 -9.61
N LYS A 41 9.02 -1.33 -8.65
CA LYS A 41 8.47 -0.82 -7.39
C LYS A 41 9.59 -0.35 -6.48
N VAL A 42 9.39 0.80 -5.85
CA VAL A 42 10.22 1.32 -4.76
C VAL A 42 9.28 1.50 -3.58
N PHE A 43 9.63 0.92 -2.45
CA PHE A 43 8.85 0.91 -1.22
C PHE A 43 9.82 0.78 -0.06
N ASP A 44 9.39 1.16 1.12
CA ASP A 44 10.13 0.99 2.37
C ASP A 44 9.34 0.10 3.34
N HIS A 45 9.74 0.11 4.61
CA HIS A 45 9.10 -0.72 5.62
C HIS A 45 7.63 -0.35 5.84
N LEU A 46 7.22 0.91 5.60
CA LEU A 46 5.87 1.40 5.86
C LEU A 46 4.83 0.67 4.99
N GLU A 47 5.13 0.37 3.73
CA GLU A 47 4.20 -0.39 2.88
C GLU A 47 3.91 -1.78 3.46
N ILE A 48 4.92 -2.46 3.99
CA ILE A 48 4.74 -3.78 4.61
C ILE A 48 4.04 -3.65 5.95
N GLU A 49 4.37 -2.63 6.75
CA GLU A 49 3.72 -2.36 8.03
C GLU A 49 2.22 -2.15 7.85
N TYR A 50 1.80 -1.31 6.91
CA TYR A 50 0.37 -1.09 6.61
C TYR A 50 -0.31 -2.35 6.07
N LEU A 51 0.37 -3.14 5.24
CA LEU A 51 -0.16 -4.42 4.75
C LEU A 51 -0.43 -5.39 5.91
N ILE A 52 0.50 -5.50 6.85
CA ILE A 52 0.36 -6.38 8.02
C ILE A 52 -0.67 -5.82 9.01
N ASP A 53 -0.69 -4.50 9.24
CA ASP A 53 -1.71 -3.82 10.06
C ASP A 53 -3.12 -4.09 9.52
N SER A 54 -3.32 -3.97 8.20
CA SER A 54 -4.61 -4.32 7.57
C SER A 54 -4.93 -5.81 7.66
N SER A 55 -3.93 -6.68 7.56
CA SER A 55 -4.12 -8.14 7.66
C SER A 55 -4.56 -8.55 9.06
N LEU A 56 -4.04 -7.90 10.10
CA LEU A 56 -4.41 -8.15 11.49
C LEU A 56 -5.84 -7.71 11.83
N ASP A 57 -6.44 -6.81 11.05
CA ASP A 57 -7.87 -6.49 11.18
C ASP A 57 -8.77 -7.63 10.70
N PHE A 58 -8.23 -8.47 9.79
CA PHE A 58 -8.94 -9.54 9.10
C PHE A 58 -10.25 -9.09 8.41
N TRP A 59 -10.37 -7.80 8.14
CA TRP A 59 -11.43 -7.21 7.32
C TRP A 59 -10.95 -7.15 5.88
N LEU A 60 -11.38 -8.13 5.08
CA LEU A 60 -10.79 -8.40 3.76
C LEU A 60 -11.39 -7.58 2.61
N THR A 61 -12.46 -6.83 2.87
CA THR A 61 -13.04 -5.89 1.91
C THR A 61 -12.51 -4.48 2.17
N THR A 62 -12.86 -3.53 1.29
CA THR A 62 -12.50 -2.12 1.50
C THR A 62 -13.00 -1.64 2.87
N GLY A 63 -12.14 -0.98 3.64
CA GLY A 63 -12.42 -0.45 4.96
C GLY A 63 -11.50 0.74 5.28
N ARG A 64 -11.06 0.87 6.54
CA ARG A 64 -10.35 2.07 7.04
C ARG A 64 -9.21 2.57 6.14
N PHE A 65 -8.37 1.68 5.62
CA PHE A 65 -7.24 2.06 4.77
C PHE A 65 -7.66 2.55 3.39
N ALA A 66 -8.72 1.97 2.82
CA ALA A 66 -9.25 2.41 1.53
C ALA A 66 -9.90 3.80 1.66
N GLU A 67 -10.71 4.02 2.70
CA GLU A 67 -11.34 5.31 2.98
C GLU A 67 -10.30 6.41 3.25
N GLU A 68 -9.29 6.11 4.05
CA GLU A 68 -8.19 7.02 4.34
C GLU A 68 -7.39 7.36 3.08
N PHE A 69 -7.08 6.34 2.26
CA PHE A 69 -6.38 6.54 0.98
C PHE A 69 -7.19 7.41 0.02
N GLU A 70 -8.48 7.11 -0.20
CA GLU A 70 -9.33 7.89 -1.11
C GLU A 70 -9.38 9.36 -0.70
N LYS A 71 -9.52 9.66 0.59
CA LYS A 71 -9.51 11.03 1.10
C LYS A 71 -8.16 11.71 0.85
N LYS A 72 -7.06 11.10 1.31
CA LYS A 72 -5.71 11.68 1.16
C LYS A 72 -5.33 11.85 -0.30
N PHE A 73 -5.73 10.93 -1.17
CA PHE A 73 -5.45 10.98 -2.60
C PHE A 73 -6.23 12.11 -3.28
N ALA A 74 -7.51 12.30 -2.95
CA ALA A 74 -8.29 13.42 -3.44
C ALA A 74 -7.67 14.77 -3.00
N ASP A 75 -7.29 14.88 -1.73
CA ASP A 75 -6.65 16.07 -1.17
C ASP A 75 -5.31 16.37 -1.87
N PHE A 76 -4.49 15.34 -2.14
CA PHE A 76 -3.21 15.48 -2.82
C PHE A 76 -3.34 16.09 -4.23
N PHE A 77 -4.39 15.73 -4.97
CA PHE A 77 -4.67 16.28 -6.30
C PHE A 77 -5.57 17.52 -6.29
N ASN A 78 -5.94 18.04 -5.11
CA ASN A 78 -6.91 19.13 -4.95
C ASN A 78 -8.24 18.84 -5.67
N LEU A 79 -8.73 17.60 -5.53
CA LEU A 79 -10.00 17.12 -6.08
C LEU A 79 -11.02 16.92 -4.96
N ARG A 80 -12.31 16.96 -5.31
CA ARG A 80 -13.39 16.74 -4.35
C ARG A 80 -13.56 15.27 -3.95
N PHE A 81 -13.30 14.35 -4.88
CA PHE A 81 -13.54 12.91 -4.69
C PHE A 81 -12.45 12.10 -5.40
N ALA A 82 -12.10 10.96 -4.80
CA ALA A 82 -11.36 9.88 -5.44
C ALA A 82 -12.02 8.55 -5.08
N ARG A 83 -11.93 7.55 -5.97
CA ARG A 83 -12.46 6.20 -5.74
C ARG A 83 -11.42 5.15 -6.12
N LEU A 84 -11.16 4.22 -5.22
CA LEU A 84 -10.31 3.08 -5.47
C LEU A 84 -11.02 2.06 -6.35
N VAL A 85 -10.27 1.53 -7.30
CA VAL A 85 -10.68 0.47 -8.22
C VAL A 85 -9.51 -0.50 -8.37
N ASN A 86 -9.80 -1.71 -8.84
CA ASN A 86 -8.80 -2.79 -8.87
C ASN A 86 -7.71 -2.64 -9.94
N SER A 87 -7.82 -1.69 -10.87
CA SER A 87 -6.79 -1.41 -11.88
C SER A 87 -7.00 -0.05 -12.57
N GLY A 88 -5.96 0.46 -13.23
CA GLY A 88 -6.08 1.64 -14.10
C GLY A 88 -7.03 1.44 -15.28
N SER A 89 -7.10 0.25 -15.86
CA SER A 89 -8.07 -0.07 -16.93
C SER A 89 -9.52 -0.01 -16.42
N SER A 90 -9.77 -0.50 -15.20
CA SER A 90 -11.09 -0.39 -14.55
C SER A 90 -11.46 1.07 -14.27
N ALA A 91 -10.47 1.91 -13.92
CA ALA A 91 -10.68 3.35 -13.74
C ALA A 91 -11.17 4.01 -15.03
N ASN A 92 -10.53 3.71 -16.16
CA ASN A 92 -10.94 4.23 -17.46
C ASN A 92 -12.35 3.74 -17.86
N LEU A 93 -12.63 2.45 -17.64
CA LEU A 93 -13.94 1.88 -17.92
C LEU A 93 -15.04 2.58 -17.12
N LEU A 94 -14.85 2.73 -15.80
CA LEU A 94 -15.84 3.37 -14.94
C LEU A 94 -16.00 4.85 -15.23
N ALA A 95 -14.91 5.56 -15.55
CA ALA A 95 -14.97 6.97 -15.93
C ALA A 95 -15.84 7.18 -17.18
N LEU A 96 -15.69 6.35 -18.21
CA LEU A 96 -16.52 6.45 -19.41
C LEU A 96 -17.97 6.00 -19.14
N ALA A 97 -18.15 4.85 -18.49
CA ALA A 97 -19.46 4.28 -18.23
C ALA A 97 -20.34 5.19 -17.35
N ALA A 98 -19.74 5.90 -16.38
CA ALA A 98 -20.46 6.83 -15.52
C ALA A 98 -21.04 8.04 -16.27
N LEU A 99 -20.42 8.47 -17.37
CA LEU A 99 -20.93 9.56 -18.22
C LEU A 99 -22.10 9.12 -19.10
N THR A 100 -22.27 7.82 -19.30
CA THR A 100 -23.33 7.24 -20.14
C THR A 100 -24.36 6.44 -19.33
N SER A 101 -24.28 6.49 -18.00
CA SER A 101 -25.24 5.83 -17.12
C SER A 101 -26.56 6.61 -17.12
N PRO A 102 -27.72 5.98 -17.38
CA PRO A 102 -29.04 6.60 -17.31
C PRO A 102 -29.38 7.18 -15.93
#